data_AF-A0A125QKG3-F1
#
_entry.id   AF-A0A125QKG3-F1
#
_cell.length_a   1.000
_cell.length_b   1.000
_cell.length_c   1.000
_cell.angle_alpha   90.00
_cell.angle_beta   90.00
_cell.angle_gamma   90.00
#
_symmetry.space_group_name_H-M   'P 1'
#
loop_
_entity.id
_entity.type
_entity.pdbx_description
1 polymer ?
#
loop_
_entity_poly.entity_id
_entity_poly.type
_entity_poly.pdbx_seq_one_letter_code
_entity_poly.pdbx_strand_id
1 'polypeptide(L)'
;MTSPITLGMADTRHGPCRFGINLTDRLNHQYVIGQTGTGKSTLLANMAIQDANLGHGICLIDPHGDLADELAAIIKVPLIHWRVGDPDCPYGYNPISRVPQSLRPLVASGFVETLKKQWQDSWGPRMEHLLRQAVLALLDQPSASMADIVRLYIDKSYRQGVVARLFDPQLRAFWRHEFPRMNYLTAIDGVAPIANKVGAFLANPQVRASLCEPARPIRFRKAMDQGQTILVSLAKGRVGADIANVVGGLVMTNVLNAAMTRHDTPADLRRPFFLYADEFHAFTTASAADLLSEARKYGLGFIASHQHLSQADRAVVDAVIGNAGTILSLRIGAQDAPLIARQFGDIEPHYFAQLPNYRGFAQLMIDGHKRKPFSFRTLPPATNV
;
A
#
# COMPACT_ATOMS: atom_id res chain seq x y z
N MET A 1 -22.46 15.36 11.75
CA MET A 1 -22.45 13.90 11.61
C MET A 1 -22.10 13.60 10.17
N THR A 2 -20.95 12.98 9.91
CA THR A 2 -20.55 12.55 8.57
C THR A 2 -21.45 11.39 8.13
N SER A 3 -22.04 11.51 6.94
CA SER A 3 -22.94 10.49 6.39
C SER A 3 -22.19 9.14 6.24
N PRO A 4 -22.81 8.01 6.62
CA PRO A 4 -22.21 6.70 6.36
C PRO A 4 -22.13 6.43 4.85
N ILE A 5 -21.13 5.63 4.44
CA ILE A 5 -21.11 5.13 3.07
C ILE A 5 -22.01 3.89 2.96
N THR A 6 -22.69 3.73 1.83
CA THR A 6 -23.50 2.56 1.54
C THR A 6 -22.63 1.47 0.93
N LEU A 7 -22.72 0.26 1.48
CA LEU A 7 -21.94 -0.91 1.01
C LEU A 7 -22.77 -1.82 0.09
N GLY A 8 -24.08 -1.91 0.30
CA GLY A 8 -24.93 -2.82 -0.45
C GLY A 8 -26.38 -2.83 0.02
N MET A 9 -27.09 -3.86 -0.41
CA MET A 9 -28.43 -4.18 0.10
C MET A 9 -28.37 -5.48 0.90
N ALA A 10 -28.76 -5.45 2.16
CA ALA A 10 -28.89 -6.65 2.99
C ALA A 10 -30.18 -7.39 2.62
N ASP A 11 -30.12 -8.71 2.54
CA ASP A 11 -31.32 -9.53 2.38
C ASP A 11 -31.98 -9.70 3.76
N THR A 12 -33.18 -9.14 3.93
CA THR A 12 -33.93 -9.23 5.20
C THR A 12 -35.28 -9.91 4.99
N ARG A 13 -35.89 -10.35 6.11
CA ARG A 13 -37.26 -10.91 6.12
C ARG A 13 -38.32 -9.94 5.59
N HIS A 14 -38.05 -8.64 5.64
CA HIS A 14 -38.96 -7.58 5.18
C HIS A 14 -38.61 -7.05 3.78
N GLY A 15 -37.72 -7.75 3.07
CA GLY A 15 -37.20 -7.34 1.77
C GLY A 15 -35.82 -6.68 1.85
N PRO A 16 -35.21 -6.35 0.70
CA PRO A 16 -33.85 -5.82 0.68
C PRO A 16 -33.77 -4.42 1.28
N CYS A 17 -32.88 -4.19 2.24
CA CYS A 17 -32.63 -2.86 2.82
C CYS A 17 -31.21 -2.38 2.54
N ARG A 18 -31.01 -1.07 2.34
CA ARG A 18 -29.66 -0.51 2.21
C ARG A 18 -28.92 -0.66 3.54
N PHE A 19 -27.66 -1.06 3.49
CA PHE A 19 -26.78 -1.02 4.65
C PHE A 19 -25.48 -0.29 4.30
N GLY A 20 -24.91 0.31 5.32
CA GLY A 20 -23.70 1.10 5.23
C GLY A 20 -22.84 0.94 6.48
N ILE A 21 -21.75 1.69 6.51
CA ILE A 21 -20.83 1.69 7.64
C ILE A 21 -20.42 3.12 7.99
N ASN A 22 -20.41 3.41 9.29
CA ASN A 22 -20.04 4.71 9.82
C ASN A 22 -18.54 4.98 9.64
N LEU A 23 -18.19 6.23 9.44
CA LEU A 23 -16.80 6.67 9.25
C LEU A 23 -15.86 6.18 10.37
N THR A 24 -16.28 6.29 11.62
CA THR A 24 -15.51 5.86 12.80
C THR A 24 -15.26 4.36 12.81
N ASP A 25 -16.26 3.57 12.42
CA ASP A 25 -16.16 2.11 12.35
C ASP A 25 -15.21 1.66 11.22
N ARG A 26 -15.18 2.39 10.10
CA ARG A 26 -14.28 2.12 8.97
C ARG A 26 -12.79 2.30 9.29
N LEU A 27 -12.46 3.11 10.30
CA LEU A 27 -11.09 3.24 10.77
C LEU A 27 -10.59 1.95 11.44
N ASN A 28 -11.48 1.01 11.78
CA ASN A 28 -11.11 -0.36 12.17
C ASN A 28 -10.79 -1.26 10.97
N HIS A 29 -10.51 -0.69 9.81
CA HIS A 29 -10.19 -1.42 8.58
C HIS A 29 -11.33 -2.31 8.06
N GLN A 30 -11.22 -2.66 6.79
CA GLN A 30 -12.19 -3.47 6.07
C GLN A 30 -11.43 -4.49 5.22
N TYR A 31 -11.85 -5.75 5.29
CA TYR A 31 -11.31 -6.82 4.48
C TYR A 31 -12.36 -7.30 3.48
N VAL A 32 -12.02 -7.28 2.19
CA VAL A 32 -12.88 -7.71 1.10
C VAL A 32 -12.24 -8.90 0.40
N ILE A 33 -12.93 -10.04 0.36
CA ILE A 33 -12.45 -11.23 -0.33
C ILE A 33 -13.46 -11.71 -1.37
N GLY A 34 -12.97 -12.13 -2.53
CA GLY A 34 -13.80 -12.68 -3.60
C GLY A 34 -13.01 -13.04 -4.84
N GLN A 35 -13.42 -14.13 -5.51
CA GLN A 35 -12.86 -14.54 -6.79
C GLN A 35 -13.09 -13.48 -7.89
N THR A 36 -12.33 -13.56 -8.97
CA THR A 36 -12.53 -12.74 -10.18
C THR A 36 -13.97 -12.82 -10.68
N GLY A 37 -14.53 -11.67 -11.08
CA GLY A 37 -15.90 -11.58 -11.62
C GLY A 37 -17.03 -11.60 -10.59
N THR A 38 -16.72 -11.65 -9.29
CA THR A 38 -17.75 -11.68 -8.23
C THR A 38 -18.34 -10.32 -7.86
N GLY A 39 -17.74 -9.22 -8.32
CA GLY A 39 -18.16 -7.84 -8.01
C GLY A 39 -17.25 -7.08 -7.05
N LYS A 40 -16.07 -7.63 -6.71
CA LYS A 40 -15.09 -7.03 -5.80
C LYS A 40 -14.67 -5.61 -6.23
N SER A 41 -14.19 -5.44 -7.47
CA SER A 41 -13.73 -4.14 -7.98
C SER A 41 -14.85 -3.10 -7.98
N THR A 42 -16.07 -3.48 -8.39
CA THR A 42 -17.25 -2.61 -8.33
C THR A 42 -17.61 -2.18 -6.91
N LEU A 43 -17.50 -3.10 -5.93
CA LEU A 43 -17.70 -2.76 -4.52
C LEU A 43 -16.67 -1.73 -4.04
N LEU A 44 -15.38 -1.93 -4.34
CA LEU A 44 -14.32 -0.98 -4.00
C LEU A 44 -14.53 0.37 -4.70
N ALA A 45 -14.89 0.37 -5.97
CA ALA A 45 -15.17 1.58 -6.76
C ALA A 45 -16.28 2.41 -6.11
N ASN A 46 -17.41 1.76 -5.82
CA ASN A 46 -18.56 2.40 -5.17
C ASN A 46 -18.20 3.00 -3.80
N MET A 47 -17.36 2.33 -3.02
CA MET A 47 -16.88 2.86 -1.74
C MET A 47 -15.96 4.08 -1.95
N ALA A 48 -15.00 3.99 -2.86
CA ALA A 48 -14.03 5.05 -3.13
C ALA A 48 -14.68 6.32 -3.71
N ILE A 49 -15.68 6.18 -4.59
CA ILE A 49 -16.45 7.31 -5.15
C ILE A 49 -17.20 8.04 -4.04
N GLN A 50 -17.85 7.30 -3.14
CA GLN A 50 -18.55 7.89 -2.01
C GLN A 50 -17.59 8.65 -1.09
N ASP A 51 -16.40 8.12 -0.82
CA ASP A 51 -15.40 8.81 -0.02
C ASP A 51 -14.88 10.09 -0.65
N ALA A 52 -14.53 10.04 -1.93
CA ALA A 52 -14.07 11.21 -2.66
C ALA A 52 -15.14 12.32 -2.66
N ASN A 53 -16.40 11.96 -2.88
CA ASN A 53 -17.53 12.89 -2.89
C ASN A 53 -17.87 13.45 -1.49
N LEU A 54 -17.65 12.67 -0.44
CA LEU A 54 -17.79 13.13 0.95
C LEU A 54 -16.57 13.94 1.45
N GLY A 55 -15.53 14.10 0.63
CA GLY A 55 -14.32 14.84 0.97
C GLY A 55 -13.38 14.11 1.94
N HIS A 56 -13.55 12.79 2.07
CA HIS A 56 -12.58 11.93 2.76
C HIS A 56 -11.35 11.76 1.86
N GLY A 57 -10.15 11.81 2.43
CA GLY A 57 -8.95 11.55 1.66
C GLY A 57 -8.84 10.07 1.31
N ILE A 58 -8.43 9.76 0.08
CA ILE A 58 -8.26 8.37 -0.35
C ILE A 58 -6.93 8.19 -1.09
N CYS A 59 -6.34 7.01 -0.95
CA CYS A 59 -5.29 6.52 -1.82
C CYS A 59 -5.69 5.14 -2.33
N LEU A 60 -5.85 4.98 -3.64
CA LEU A 60 -6.01 3.67 -4.28
C LEU A 60 -4.66 3.20 -4.82
N ILE A 61 -4.30 1.95 -4.54
CA ILE A 61 -3.22 1.22 -5.22
C ILE A 61 -3.89 0.11 -6.04
N ASP A 62 -3.81 0.23 -7.36
CA ASP A 62 -4.39 -0.72 -8.30
C ASP A 62 -3.26 -1.34 -9.17
N PRO A 63 -3.02 -2.67 -9.05
CA PRO A 63 -2.00 -3.35 -9.83
C PRO A 63 -2.28 -3.30 -11.33
N HIS A 64 -3.52 -3.48 -11.77
CA HIS A 64 -3.85 -3.59 -13.19
C HIS A 64 -4.06 -2.22 -13.82
N GLY A 65 -4.65 -1.29 -13.08
CA GLY A 65 -4.88 0.10 -13.48
C GLY A 65 -6.32 0.39 -13.92
N ASP A 66 -7.10 -0.65 -14.24
CA ASP A 66 -8.47 -0.52 -14.73
C ASP A 66 -9.40 0.17 -13.71
N LEU A 67 -9.27 -0.15 -12.42
CA LEU A 67 -10.06 0.45 -11.35
C LEU A 67 -9.66 1.90 -11.12
N ALA A 68 -8.35 2.20 -11.17
CA ALA A 68 -7.86 3.57 -11.07
C ALA A 68 -8.34 4.45 -12.24
N ASP A 69 -8.30 3.92 -13.47
CA ASP A 69 -8.78 4.60 -14.67
C ASP A 69 -10.32 4.83 -14.62
N GLU A 70 -11.08 3.81 -14.19
CA GLU A 70 -12.54 3.92 -13.98
C GLU A 70 -12.87 5.03 -12.96
N LEU A 71 -12.20 5.03 -11.81
CA LEU A 71 -12.40 6.04 -10.78
C LEU A 71 -12.02 7.44 -11.26
N ALA A 72 -10.93 7.58 -12.00
CA ALA A 72 -10.51 8.86 -12.56
C ALA A 72 -11.52 9.43 -13.56
N ALA A 73 -12.25 8.57 -14.28
CA ALA A 73 -13.31 8.99 -15.19
C ALA A 73 -14.58 9.43 -14.46
N ILE A 74 -14.94 8.76 -13.35
CA ILE A 74 -16.19 9.01 -12.62
C ILE A 74 -16.05 10.16 -11.61
N ILE A 75 -14.97 10.18 -10.81
CA ILE A 75 -14.78 11.17 -9.74
C ILE A 75 -14.52 12.56 -10.36
N LYS A 76 -15.38 13.53 -10.03
CA LYS A 76 -15.29 14.91 -10.56
C LYS A 76 -14.55 15.89 -9.64
N VAL A 77 -14.28 15.50 -8.40
CA VAL A 77 -13.50 16.32 -7.46
C VAL A 77 -12.01 16.31 -7.85
N PRO A 78 -11.21 17.32 -7.45
CA PRO A 78 -9.78 17.34 -7.74
C PRO A 78 -9.07 16.08 -7.23
N LEU A 79 -8.36 15.40 -8.14
CA LEU A 79 -7.65 14.16 -7.85
C LEU A 79 -6.24 14.16 -8.45
N ILE A 80 -5.37 13.33 -7.87
CA ILE A 80 -4.05 13.00 -8.40
C ILE A 80 -4.16 11.60 -9.02
N HIS A 81 -4.02 11.51 -10.34
CA HIS A 81 -3.98 10.24 -11.03
C HIS A 81 -2.56 9.94 -11.49
N TRP A 82 -1.88 9.06 -10.77
CA TRP A 82 -0.54 8.61 -11.11
C TRP A 82 -0.58 7.30 -11.87
N ARG A 83 -0.36 7.39 -13.18
CA ARG A 83 -0.24 6.24 -14.10
C ARG A 83 1.22 5.87 -14.26
N VAL A 84 1.65 4.84 -13.53
CA VAL A 84 3.05 4.39 -13.52
C VAL A 84 3.40 3.84 -14.90
N GLY A 85 4.54 4.26 -15.44
CA GLY A 85 4.97 3.83 -16.77
C GLY A 85 4.32 4.61 -17.93
N ASP A 86 3.49 5.61 -17.64
CA ASP A 86 2.92 6.48 -18.67
C ASP A 86 3.81 7.71 -18.93
N PRO A 87 4.25 7.94 -20.18
CA PRO A 87 5.16 9.04 -20.52
C PRO A 87 4.57 10.43 -20.32
N ASP A 88 3.25 10.56 -20.39
CA ASP A 88 2.56 11.84 -20.26
C ASP A 88 2.12 12.11 -18.81
N CYS A 89 2.41 11.20 -17.88
CA CYS A 89 2.08 11.34 -16.48
C CYS A 89 3.20 12.08 -15.71
N PRO A 90 2.96 13.32 -15.22
CA PRO A 90 3.99 14.10 -14.52
C PRO A 90 4.16 13.69 -13.05
N TYR A 91 3.25 12.86 -12.53
CA TYR A 91 3.21 12.49 -11.13
C TYR A 91 4.19 11.37 -10.79
N GLY A 92 4.64 11.39 -9.55
CA GLY A 92 5.46 10.34 -8.95
C GLY A 92 5.89 10.74 -7.56
N TYR A 93 6.73 9.94 -6.90
CA TYR A 93 7.34 10.34 -5.63
C TYR A 93 8.70 9.69 -5.48
N ASN A 94 9.61 10.39 -4.82
CA ASN A 94 10.93 9.86 -4.53
C ASN A 94 11.00 9.30 -3.10
N PRO A 95 11.17 7.96 -2.91
CA PRO A 95 11.21 7.32 -1.60
C PRO A 95 12.35 7.76 -0.69
N ILE A 96 13.39 8.39 -1.24
CA ILE A 96 14.61 8.80 -0.54
C ILE A 96 14.60 10.32 -0.23
N SER A 97 13.57 11.04 -0.67
CA SER A 97 13.53 12.51 -0.53
C SER A 97 12.65 12.97 0.62
N ARG A 98 13.06 14.06 1.29
CA ARG A 98 12.23 14.84 2.25
C ARG A 98 11.66 14.04 3.43
N VAL A 99 12.42 13.06 3.92
CA VAL A 99 12.06 12.25 5.10
C VAL A 99 12.62 12.90 6.37
N PRO A 100 11.79 13.17 7.39
CA PRO A 100 12.23 13.61 8.71
C PRO A 100 13.25 12.65 9.32
N GLN A 101 14.29 13.19 10.00
CA GLN A 101 15.39 12.39 10.54
C GLN A 101 14.93 11.24 11.44
N SER A 102 13.92 11.49 12.28
CA SER A 102 13.34 10.48 13.20
C SER A 102 12.71 9.28 12.48
N LEU A 103 12.35 9.42 11.21
CA LEU A 103 11.68 8.38 10.42
C LEU A 103 12.61 7.68 9.44
N ARG A 104 13.83 8.18 9.25
CA ARG A 104 14.78 7.60 8.29
C ARG A 104 15.05 6.12 8.54
N PRO A 105 15.22 5.62 9.78
CA PRO A 105 15.39 4.19 10.03
C PRO A 105 14.16 3.36 9.61
N LEU A 106 12.96 3.87 9.87
CA LEU A 106 11.70 3.20 9.51
C LEU A 106 11.51 3.14 7.99
N VAL A 107 11.73 4.28 7.30
CA VAL A 107 11.66 4.35 5.83
C VAL A 107 12.71 3.45 5.19
N ALA A 108 13.94 3.44 5.69
CA ALA A 108 14.99 2.56 5.19
C ALA A 108 14.63 1.08 5.37
N SER A 109 14.10 0.69 6.53
CA SER A 109 13.65 -0.69 6.76
C SER A 109 12.52 -1.10 5.81
N GLY A 110 11.48 -0.29 5.66
CA GLY A 110 10.38 -0.60 4.75
C GLY A 110 10.79 -0.62 3.28
N PHE A 111 11.72 0.26 2.87
CA PHE A 111 12.30 0.24 1.52
C PHE A 111 13.06 -1.07 1.26
N VAL A 112 13.96 -1.46 2.18
CA VAL A 112 14.75 -2.69 2.07
C VAL A 112 13.84 -3.93 2.07
N GLU A 113 12.81 -3.95 2.91
CA GLU A 113 11.86 -5.07 2.99
C GLU A 113 10.97 -5.19 1.75
N THR A 114 10.56 -4.07 1.16
CA THR A 114 9.82 -4.06 -0.10
C THR A 114 10.64 -4.72 -1.22
N LEU A 115 11.92 -4.33 -1.34
CA LEU A 115 12.82 -4.93 -2.33
C LEU A 115 13.14 -6.40 -2.01
N LYS A 116 13.29 -6.75 -0.72
CA LYS A 116 13.49 -8.12 -0.27
C LYS A 116 12.32 -9.02 -0.66
N LYS A 117 11.08 -8.56 -0.47
CA LYS A 117 9.86 -9.29 -0.86
C LYS A 117 9.84 -9.62 -2.34
N GLN A 118 10.27 -8.69 -3.19
CA GLN A 118 10.28 -8.92 -4.65
C GLN A 118 11.37 -9.91 -5.09
N TRP A 119 12.49 -9.99 -4.38
CA TRP A 119 13.65 -10.79 -4.81
C TRP A 119 14.13 -11.80 -3.76
N GLN A 120 13.20 -12.44 -3.05
CA GLN A 120 13.49 -13.34 -1.93
C GLN A 120 14.53 -14.42 -2.29
N ASP A 121 14.40 -15.06 -3.46
CA ASP A 121 15.27 -16.16 -3.90
C ASP A 121 16.74 -15.75 -4.14
N SER A 122 17.01 -14.46 -4.29
CA SER A 122 18.35 -13.92 -4.57
C SER A 122 18.72 -12.80 -3.62
N TRP A 123 18.23 -12.88 -2.37
CA TRP A 123 18.46 -11.89 -1.32
C TRP A 123 19.40 -12.43 -0.23
N GLY A 124 20.61 -11.86 -0.14
CA GLY A 124 21.62 -12.25 0.84
C GLY A 124 21.75 -11.25 2.02
N PRO A 125 22.18 -11.70 3.22
CA PRO A 125 22.39 -10.83 4.38
C PRO A 125 23.35 -9.67 4.11
N ARG A 126 24.40 -9.93 3.31
CA ARG A 126 25.39 -8.91 2.91
C ARG A 126 24.76 -7.84 2.01
N MET A 127 23.99 -8.26 1.02
CA MET A 127 23.26 -7.34 0.13
C MET A 127 22.30 -6.47 0.93
N GLU A 128 21.55 -7.08 1.85
CA GLU A 128 20.63 -6.37 2.73
C GLU A 128 21.33 -5.31 3.57
N HIS A 129 22.41 -5.69 4.25
CA HIS A 129 23.20 -4.78 5.07
C HIS A 129 23.75 -3.61 4.25
N LEU A 130 24.39 -3.89 3.10
CA LEU A 130 24.90 -2.85 2.23
C LEU A 130 23.80 -1.89 1.79
N LEU A 131 22.71 -2.41 1.22
CA LEU A 131 21.61 -1.60 0.71
C LEU A 131 21.02 -0.70 1.81
N ARG A 132 20.84 -1.24 3.02
CA ARG A 132 20.37 -0.48 4.18
C ARG A 132 21.28 0.72 4.49
N GLN A 133 22.59 0.51 4.50
CA GLN A 133 23.57 1.59 4.73
C GLN A 133 23.55 2.64 3.61
N ALA A 134 23.32 2.23 2.36
CA ALA A 134 23.16 3.18 1.25
C ALA A 134 21.88 4.00 1.39
N VAL A 135 20.74 3.37 1.63
CA VAL A 135 19.46 4.07 1.76
C VAL A 135 19.51 5.07 2.93
N LEU A 136 20.05 4.67 4.09
CA LEU A 136 20.23 5.57 5.24
C LEU A 136 21.13 6.77 4.89
N ALA A 137 22.24 6.54 4.19
CA ALA A 137 23.16 7.61 3.80
C ALA A 137 22.55 8.59 2.81
N LEU A 138 21.72 8.09 1.88
CA LEU A 138 21.04 8.91 0.89
C LEU A 138 19.86 9.69 1.49
N LEU A 139 19.17 9.15 2.50
CA LEU A 139 18.11 9.85 3.23
C LEU A 139 18.62 11.08 4.01
N ASP A 140 19.91 11.13 4.32
CA ASP A 140 20.59 12.29 4.92
C ASP A 140 20.89 13.41 3.89
N GLN A 141 20.76 13.13 2.60
CA GLN A 141 21.10 14.10 1.55
C GLN A 141 19.90 15.01 1.21
N PRO A 142 20.15 16.29 0.88
CA PRO A 142 19.09 17.23 0.51
C PRO A 142 18.41 16.87 -0.81
N SER A 143 19.18 16.30 -1.74
CA SER A 143 18.73 15.86 -3.06
C SER A 143 19.42 14.52 -3.36
N ALA A 144 18.70 13.44 -3.17
CA ALA A 144 19.12 12.10 -3.57
C ALA A 144 17.91 11.30 -4.04
N SER A 145 18.18 10.29 -4.84
CA SER A 145 17.21 9.35 -5.37
C SER A 145 17.75 7.93 -5.28
N MET A 146 16.90 6.96 -5.61
CA MET A 146 17.34 5.57 -5.66
C MET A 146 18.37 5.29 -6.77
N ALA A 147 18.48 6.16 -7.79
CA ALA A 147 19.54 6.07 -8.78
C ALA A 147 20.94 6.28 -8.16
N ASP A 148 21.01 7.00 -7.03
CA ASP A 148 22.27 7.28 -6.34
C ASP A 148 22.78 6.11 -5.50
N ILE A 149 21.98 5.05 -5.31
CA ILE A 149 22.37 3.86 -4.54
C ILE A 149 23.61 3.23 -5.16
N VAL A 150 23.58 2.95 -6.46
CA VAL A 150 24.72 2.33 -7.15
C VAL A 150 25.90 3.29 -7.20
N ARG A 151 25.64 4.57 -7.46
CA ARG A 151 26.66 5.63 -7.50
C ARG A 151 27.46 5.71 -6.19
N LEU A 152 26.81 5.53 -5.04
CA LEU A 152 27.47 5.56 -3.74
C LEU A 152 28.57 4.50 -3.58
N TYR A 153 28.42 3.35 -4.25
CA TYR A 153 29.42 2.29 -4.20
C TYR A 153 30.54 2.48 -5.23
N ILE A 154 30.20 2.91 -6.45
CA ILE A 154 31.16 2.96 -7.57
C ILE A 154 31.93 4.28 -7.65
N ASP A 155 31.31 5.41 -7.30
CA ASP A 155 31.89 6.76 -7.41
C ASP A 155 32.44 7.21 -6.05
N LYS A 156 33.77 7.13 -5.90
CA LYS A 156 34.48 7.51 -4.68
C LYS A 156 34.31 8.99 -4.33
N SER A 157 34.26 9.88 -5.32
CA SER A 157 34.13 11.32 -5.11
C SER A 157 32.73 11.66 -4.59
N TYR A 158 31.71 11.11 -5.25
CA TYR A 158 30.32 11.24 -4.79
C TYR A 158 30.15 10.70 -3.37
N ARG A 159 30.69 9.51 -3.08
CA ARG A 159 30.66 8.93 -1.74
C ARG A 159 31.30 9.82 -0.68
N GLN A 160 32.46 10.42 -0.96
CA GLN A 160 33.10 11.35 -0.01
C GLN A 160 32.19 12.55 0.31
N GLY A 161 31.50 13.10 -0.70
CA GLY A 161 30.55 14.20 -0.52
C GLY A 161 29.29 13.82 0.26
N VAL A 162 28.80 12.60 0.12
CA VAL A 162 27.69 12.05 0.92
C VAL A 162 28.13 11.86 2.37
N VAL A 163 29.29 11.21 2.58
CA VAL A 163 29.84 10.88 3.91
C VAL A 163 30.13 12.13 4.75
N ALA A 164 30.54 13.23 4.11
CA ALA A 164 30.76 14.51 4.77
C ALA A 164 29.48 15.11 5.39
N ARG A 165 28.30 14.76 4.86
CA ARG A 165 26.99 15.27 5.29
C ARG A 165 26.22 14.35 6.23
N LEU A 166 26.75 13.17 6.54
CA LEU A 166 26.07 12.20 7.41
C LEU A 166 26.00 12.71 8.84
N PHE A 167 24.82 12.63 9.45
CA PHE A 167 24.61 13.03 10.84
C PHE A 167 25.01 11.93 11.82
N ASP A 168 24.67 10.68 11.50
CA ASP A 168 24.90 9.53 12.36
C ASP A 168 26.40 9.13 12.40
N PRO A 169 27.05 9.16 13.58
CA PRO A 169 28.43 8.70 13.75
C PRO A 169 28.67 7.25 13.35
N GLN A 170 27.70 6.34 13.59
CA GLN A 170 27.84 4.92 13.24
C GLN A 170 27.82 4.72 11.73
N LEU A 171 26.84 5.32 11.05
CA LEU A 171 26.78 5.30 9.59
C LEU A 171 28.03 5.92 8.97
N ARG A 172 28.55 7.01 9.55
CA ARG A 172 29.82 7.62 9.10
C ARG A 172 31.00 6.69 9.31
N ALA A 173 31.07 5.99 10.44
CA ALA A 173 32.13 5.03 10.73
C ALA A 173 32.11 3.86 9.73
N PHE A 174 30.93 3.34 9.43
CA PHE A 174 30.75 2.32 8.40
C PHE A 174 31.36 2.77 7.07
N TRP A 175 30.99 3.95 6.57
CA TRP A 175 31.46 4.42 5.27
C TRP A 175 32.94 4.82 5.23
N ARG A 176 33.52 5.28 6.35
CA ARG A 176 34.92 5.71 6.44
C ARG A 176 35.90 4.57 6.72
N HIS A 177 35.49 3.58 7.52
CA HIS A 177 36.39 2.58 8.07
C HIS A 177 36.03 1.17 7.66
N GLU A 178 34.76 0.79 7.69
CA GLU A 178 34.34 -0.59 7.40
C GLU A 178 34.27 -0.83 5.89
N PHE A 179 33.49 -0.03 5.16
CA PHE A 179 33.29 -0.20 3.72
C PHE A 179 34.60 -0.21 2.91
N PRO A 180 35.59 0.66 3.16
CA PRO A 180 36.87 0.61 2.43
C PRO A 180 37.75 -0.60 2.78
N ARG A 181 37.59 -1.18 3.98
CA ARG A 181 38.32 -2.39 4.41
C ARG A 181 37.70 -3.68 3.90
N MET A 182 36.40 -3.64 3.58
CA MET A 182 35.76 -4.74 2.88
C MET A 182 36.43 -4.85 1.50
N ASN A 183 37.00 -6.02 1.19
CA ASN A 183 37.81 -6.28 0.00
C ASN A 183 36.96 -6.33 -1.28
N TYR A 184 36.30 -5.22 -1.64
CA TYR A 184 35.36 -5.10 -2.77
C TYR A 184 36.03 -4.83 -4.12
N LEU A 185 37.32 -4.49 -4.14
CA LEU A 185 38.08 -4.35 -5.39
C LEU A 185 38.13 -5.68 -6.18
N THR A 186 37.82 -6.81 -5.52
CA THR A 186 37.63 -8.14 -6.14
C THR A 186 36.26 -8.78 -5.86
N ALA A 187 35.51 -8.35 -4.83
CA ALA A 187 34.25 -8.99 -4.46
C ALA A 187 33.05 -8.47 -5.26
N ILE A 188 32.82 -9.14 -6.39
CA ILE A 188 31.59 -9.16 -7.19
C ILE A 188 30.34 -9.47 -6.33
N ASP A 189 30.48 -10.06 -5.15
CA ASP A 189 29.39 -10.78 -4.47
C ASP A 189 28.35 -9.93 -3.70
N GLY A 190 28.64 -8.67 -3.36
CA GLY A 190 27.74 -7.85 -2.51
C GLY A 190 27.05 -6.68 -3.22
N VAL A 191 27.82 -5.91 -3.99
CA VAL A 191 27.35 -4.70 -4.67
C VAL A 191 26.72 -5.03 -6.03
N ALA A 192 27.25 -6.02 -6.77
CA ALA A 192 26.71 -6.38 -8.07
C ALA A 192 25.24 -6.83 -8.01
N PRO A 193 24.79 -7.63 -7.02
CA PRO A 193 23.37 -7.93 -6.86
C PRO A 193 22.48 -6.70 -6.65
N ILE A 194 22.98 -5.69 -5.91
CA ILE A 194 22.28 -4.41 -5.72
C ILE A 194 22.19 -3.67 -7.05
N ALA A 195 23.30 -3.54 -7.76
CA ALA A 195 23.36 -2.87 -9.05
C ALA A 195 22.46 -3.54 -10.10
N ASN A 196 22.42 -4.87 -10.13
CA ASN A 196 21.56 -5.62 -11.04
C ASN A 196 20.07 -5.36 -10.76
N LYS A 197 19.65 -5.39 -9.49
CA LYS A 197 18.25 -5.22 -9.09
C LYS A 197 17.78 -3.77 -9.22
N VAL A 198 18.52 -2.82 -8.65
CA VAL A 198 18.22 -1.39 -8.77
C VAL A 198 18.32 -0.95 -10.23
N GLY A 199 19.32 -1.44 -10.97
CA GLY A 199 19.50 -1.18 -12.39
C GLY A 199 18.33 -1.71 -13.23
N ALA A 200 17.90 -2.96 -13.03
CA ALA A 200 16.74 -3.53 -13.72
C ALA A 200 15.46 -2.74 -13.43
N PHE A 201 15.24 -2.35 -12.17
CA PHE A 201 14.08 -1.57 -11.76
C PHE A 201 14.07 -0.16 -12.38
N LEU A 202 15.23 0.50 -12.47
CA LEU A 202 15.39 1.83 -13.05
C LEU A 202 15.67 1.83 -14.56
N ALA A 203 15.73 0.66 -15.20
CA ALA A 203 15.95 0.54 -16.64
C ALA A 203 14.79 1.18 -17.42
N ASN A 204 13.56 1.05 -16.91
CA ASN A 204 12.39 1.72 -17.46
C ASN A 204 12.48 3.24 -17.23
N PRO A 205 12.60 4.08 -18.28
CA PRO A 205 12.76 5.52 -18.12
C PRO A 205 11.60 6.20 -17.40
N GLN A 206 10.37 5.68 -17.57
CA GLN A 206 9.17 6.27 -16.98
C GLN A 206 9.08 5.98 -15.49
N VAL A 207 9.43 4.75 -15.08
CA VAL A 207 9.55 4.39 -13.66
C VAL A 207 10.63 5.24 -13.02
N ARG A 208 11.81 5.34 -13.65
CA ARG A 208 12.93 6.15 -13.18
C ARG A 208 12.54 7.64 -13.03
N ALA A 209 11.87 8.23 -14.01
CA ALA A 209 11.39 9.61 -13.93
C ALA A 209 10.42 9.79 -12.76
N SER A 210 9.44 8.88 -12.60
CA SER A 210 8.44 8.98 -11.54
C SER A 210 9.01 8.79 -10.12
N LEU A 211 10.08 8.00 -9.96
CA LEU A 211 10.63 7.67 -8.64
C LEU A 211 11.91 8.42 -8.26
N CYS A 212 12.65 8.95 -9.22
CA CYS A 212 13.88 9.69 -8.92
C CYS A 212 13.65 11.20 -8.98
N GLU A 213 13.04 11.67 -10.06
CA GLU A 213 12.92 13.10 -10.38
C GLU A 213 11.52 13.44 -10.91
N PRO A 214 10.44 13.17 -10.14
CA PRO A 214 9.08 13.44 -10.61
C PRO A 214 8.87 14.94 -10.80
N ALA A 215 8.31 15.33 -11.96
CA ALA A 215 7.96 16.72 -12.24
C ALA A 215 6.92 17.27 -11.24
N ARG A 216 5.98 16.42 -10.80
CA ARG A 216 4.99 16.73 -9.77
C ARG A 216 5.05 15.69 -8.64
N PRO A 217 5.91 15.89 -7.62
CA PRO A 217 6.06 14.96 -6.53
C PRO A 217 4.80 14.90 -5.65
N ILE A 218 4.25 13.71 -5.48
CA ILE A 218 3.14 13.43 -4.57
C ILE A 218 3.62 13.56 -3.12
N ARG A 219 2.85 14.27 -2.30
CA ARG A 219 3.14 14.47 -0.87
C ARG A 219 2.05 13.79 -0.03
N PHE A 220 2.23 12.51 0.27
CA PHE A 220 1.23 11.70 0.98
C PHE A 220 0.77 12.30 2.31
N ARG A 221 1.68 12.80 3.15
CA ARG A 221 1.30 13.48 4.40
C ARG A 221 0.38 14.70 4.15
N LYS A 222 0.72 15.54 3.17
CA LYS A 222 -0.11 16.69 2.78
C LYS A 222 -1.47 16.23 2.23
N ALA A 223 -1.49 15.18 1.42
CA ALA A 223 -2.71 14.61 0.87
C ALA A 223 -3.63 14.09 1.98
N MET A 224 -3.09 13.46 3.03
CA MET A 224 -3.84 13.04 4.21
C MET A 224 -4.47 14.21 4.96
N ASP A 225 -3.68 15.23 5.25
CA ASP A 225 -4.16 16.38 6.02
C ASP A 225 -5.13 17.28 5.24
N GLN A 226 -5.11 17.20 3.91
CA GLN A 226 -6.00 17.96 3.03
C GLN A 226 -7.19 17.14 2.50
N GLY A 227 -7.25 15.84 2.79
CA GLY A 227 -8.30 14.96 2.29
C GLY A 227 -8.30 14.82 0.77
N GLN A 228 -7.11 14.70 0.16
CA GLN A 228 -6.98 14.56 -1.29
C GLN A 228 -7.26 13.14 -1.76
N THR A 229 -7.71 13.01 -3.01
CA THR A 229 -7.83 11.73 -3.73
C THR A 229 -6.56 11.45 -4.52
N ILE A 230 -5.93 10.30 -4.26
CA ILE A 230 -4.78 9.77 -5.00
C ILE A 230 -5.18 8.43 -5.60
N LEU A 231 -5.02 8.29 -6.91
CA LEU A 231 -5.23 7.05 -7.65
C LEU A 231 -3.87 6.63 -8.23
N VAL A 232 -3.36 5.48 -7.79
CA VAL A 232 -2.09 4.91 -8.28
C VAL A 232 -2.41 3.72 -9.16
N SER A 233 -2.27 3.92 -10.46
CA SER A 233 -2.36 2.87 -11.49
C SER A 233 -0.96 2.32 -11.74
N LEU A 234 -0.71 1.08 -11.33
CA LEU A 234 0.61 0.45 -11.47
C LEU A 234 0.83 -0.13 -12.88
N ALA A 235 -0.22 -0.22 -13.70
CA ALA A 235 -0.19 -0.70 -15.09
C ALA A 235 0.67 -1.96 -15.26
N LYS A 236 0.42 -2.99 -14.43
CA LYS A 236 1.22 -4.23 -14.33
C LYS A 236 1.51 -4.88 -15.70
N GLY A 237 0.55 -4.85 -16.63
CA GLY A 237 0.72 -5.36 -17.99
C GLY A 237 1.70 -4.57 -18.86
N ARG A 238 1.94 -3.29 -18.55
CA ARG A 238 2.85 -2.39 -19.29
C ARG A 238 4.25 -2.34 -18.68
N VAL A 239 4.35 -2.21 -17.35
CA VAL A 239 5.65 -2.06 -16.67
C VAL A 239 6.24 -3.39 -16.19
N GLY A 240 5.43 -4.46 -16.17
CA GLY A 240 5.81 -5.76 -15.64
C GLY A 240 5.46 -5.92 -14.16
N ALA A 241 5.21 -7.17 -13.75
CA ALA A 241 4.81 -7.53 -12.40
C ALA A 241 5.79 -7.08 -11.32
N ASP A 242 7.08 -7.31 -11.53
CA ASP A 242 8.10 -7.03 -10.53
C ASP A 242 8.20 -5.53 -10.22
N ILE A 243 8.14 -4.69 -11.25
CA ILE A 243 8.18 -3.25 -11.09
C ILE A 243 6.90 -2.76 -10.40
N ALA A 244 5.74 -3.22 -10.86
CA ALA A 244 4.45 -2.84 -10.27
C ALA A 244 4.40 -3.17 -8.77
N ASN A 245 4.81 -4.39 -8.38
CA ASN A 245 4.83 -4.82 -6.98
C ASN A 245 5.75 -3.96 -6.12
N VAL A 246 6.96 -3.64 -6.60
CA VAL A 246 7.91 -2.79 -5.87
C VAL A 246 7.36 -1.38 -5.73
N VAL A 247 6.85 -0.77 -6.80
CA VAL A 247 6.25 0.58 -6.72
C VAL A 247 5.07 0.58 -5.75
N GLY A 248 4.17 -0.40 -5.85
CA GLY A 248 3.03 -0.54 -4.94
C GLY A 248 3.44 -0.70 -3.48
N GLY A 249 4.45 -1.54 -3.21
CA GLY A 249 4.99 -1.73 -1.86
C GLY A 249 5.60 -0.45 -1.29
N LEU A 250 6.41 0.25 -2.10
CA LEU A 250 7.01 1.51 -1.67
C LEU A 250 5.93 2.58 -1.43
N VAL A 251 4.85 2.62 -2.21
CA VAL A 251 3.72 3.53 -1.99
C VAL A 251 3.01 3.19 -0.70
N MET A 252 2.66 1.92 -0.49
CA MET A 252 2.02 1.45 0.73
C MET A 252 2.84 1.81 1.97
N THR A 253 4.14 1.48 1.97
CA THR A 253 5.05 1.82 3.07
C THR A 253 5.08 3.33 3.31
N ASN A 254 5.10 4.15 2.26
CA ASN A 254 5.11 5.60 2.41
C ASN A 254 3.79 6.15 2.97
N VAL A 255 2.65 5.62 2.54
CA VAL A 255 1.33 5.97 3.11
C VAL A 255 1.30 5.64 4.60
N LEU A 256 1.74 4.44 4.99
CA LEU A 256 1.80 4.04 6.40
C LEU A 256 2.72 4.97 7.21
N ASN A 257 3.94 5.22 6.72
CA ASN A 257 4.89 6.12 7.39
C ASN A 257 4.34 7.55 7.51
N ALA A 258 3.70 8.07 6.44
CA ALA A 258 3.05 9.37 6.45
C ALA A 258 1.95 9.45 7.52
N ALA A 259 1.16 8.39 7.70
CA ALA A 259 0.16 8.33 8.76
C ALA A 259 0.81 8.38 10.15
N MET A 260 1.88 7.60 10.41
CA MET A 260 2.58 7.62 11.70
C MET A 260 3.10 9.01 12.07
N THR A 261 3.46 9.85 11.07
CA THR A 261 3.91 11.21 11.32
C THR A 261 2.83 12.13 11.90
N ARG A 262 1.54 11.77 11.77
CA ARG A 262 0.39 12.54 12.30
C ARG A 262 0.27 12.46 13.82
N HIS A 263 1.24 11.85 14.51
CA HIS A 263 1.37 11.94 15.96
C HIS A 263 1.41 13.40 16.45
N ASP A 264 1.97 14.30 15.63
CA ASP A 264 2.01 15.76 15.85
C ASP A 264 0.65 16.47 15.74
N THR A 265 -0.38 15.79 15.25
CA THR A 265 -1.71 16.35 15.02
C THR A 265 -2.68 15.80 16.07
N PRO A 266 -3.45 16.63 16.79
CA PRO A 266 -4.47 16.16 17.74
C PRO A 266 -5.48 15.19 17.10
N ALA A 267 -5.91 14.18 17.85
CA ALA A 267 -6.70 13.06 17.31
C ALA A 267 -8.04 13.50 16.68
N ASP A 268 -8.67 14.52 17.25
CA ASP A 268 -9.92 15.15 16.80
C ASP A 268 -9.75 15.99 15.52
N LEU A 269 -8.54 16.49 15.25
CA LEU A 269 -8.21 17.24 14.04
C LEU A 269 -7.70 16.36 12.90
N ARG A 270 -7.41 15.07 13.16
CA ARG A 270 -6.96 14.12 12.14
C ARG A 270 -8.11 13.82 11.18
N ARG A 271 -8.06 14.44 9.99
CA ARG A 271 -8.95 14.06 8.88
C ARG A 271 -8.80 12.57 8.54
N PRO A 272 -9.89 11.82 8.37
CA PRO A 272 -9.83 10.44 7.92
C PRO A 272 -9.17 10.33 6.55
N PHE A 273 -8.36 9.29 6.40
CA PHE A 273 -7.76 8.91 5.13
C PHE A 273 -7.97 7.40 4.91
N PHE A 274 -8.33 6.99 3.71
CA PHE A 274 -8.61 5.59 3.37
C PHE A 274 -7.64 5.07 2.32
N LEU A 275 -6.84 4.07 2.69
CA LEU A 275 -5.98 3.34 1.76
C LEU A 275 -6.76 2.14 1.20
N TYR A 276 -7.09 2.22 -0.08
CA TYR A 276 -7.65 1.13 -0.87
C TYR A 276 -6.51 0.35 -1.52
N ALA A 277 -6.44 -0.93 -1.21
CA ALA A 277 -5.41 -1.83 -1.66
C ALA A 277 -6.04 -3.00 -2.41
N ASP A 278 -6.11 -2.92 -3.74
CA ASP A 278 -6.53 -4.06 -4.55
C ASP A 278 -5.39 -5.08 -4.68
N GLU A 279 -5.70 -6.37 -4.53
CA GLU A 279 -4.70 -7.44 -4.46
C GLU A 279 -3.58 -7.17 -3.43
N PHE A 280 -3.98 -6.85 -2.19
CA PHE A 280 -3.05 -6.29 -1.19
C PHE A 280 -1.77 -7.12 -0.94
N HIS A 281 -1.85 -8.44 -1.09
CA HIS A 281 -0.73 -9.37 -0.93
C HIS A 281 0.47 -9.03 -1.84
N ALA A 282 0.23 -8.41 -3.00
CA ALA A 282 1.25 -8.06 -3.97
C ALA A 282 2.25 -7.04 -3.41
N PHE A 283 1.81 -6.16 -2.50
CA PHE A 283 2.59 -5.04 -2.00
C PHE A 283 2.73 -4.97 -0.48
N THR A 284 1.99 -5.77 0.29
CA THR A 284 2.10 -5.79 1.76
C THR A 284 3.25 -6.69 2.23
N THR A 285 4.13 -6.14 3.06
CA THR A 285 5.18 -6.87 3.79
C THR A 285 4.71 -7.18 5.23
N ALA A 286 5.47 -7.98 5.98
CA ALA A 286 5.14 -8.28 7.37
C ALA A 286 5.15 -7.01 8.23
N SER A 287 6.17 -6.15 8.08
CA SER A 287 6.20 -4.86 8.80
C SER A 287 5.05 -3.93 8.42
N ALA A 288 4.62 -3.93 7.16
CA ALA A 288 3.47 -3.14 6.73
C ALA A 288 2.18 -3.63 7.40
N ALA A 289 2.03 -4.94 7.60
CA ALA A 289 0.89 -5.52 8.32
C ALA A 289 0.88 -5.13 9.81
N ASP A 290 2.05 -5.08 10.45
CA ASP A 290 2.17 -4.60 11.84
C ASP A 290 1.78 -3.11 11.95
N LEU A 291 2.30 -2.27 11.05
CA LEU A 291 1.96 -0.84 11.00
C LEU A 291 0.47 -0.59 10.72
N LEU A 292 -0.16 -1.44 9.91
CA LEU A 292 -1.60 -1.36 9.64
C LEU A 292 -2.41 -1.49 10.93
N SER A 293 -2.01 -2.38 11.84
CA SER A 293 -2.67 -2.57 13.14
C SER A 293 -2.66 -1.30 14.02
N GLU A 294 -1.68 -0.42 13.84
CA GLU A 294 -1.57 0.85 14.56
C GLU A 294 -2.16 2.05 13.80
N ALA A 295 -2.33 1.93 12.48
CA ALA A 295 -2.72 3.00 11.57
C ALA A 295 -4.03 3.70 11.96
N ARG A 296 -4.97 2.97 12.58
CA ARG A 296 -6.23 3.51 13.11
C ARG A 296 -6.00 4.72 14.02
N LYS A 297 -4.98 4.68 14.89
CA LYS A 297 -4.67 5.78 15.83
C LYS A 297 -4.36 7.07 15.09
N TYR A 298 -3.88 6.99 13.85
CA TYR A 298 -3.48 8.12 13.02
C TYR A 298 -4.55 8.55 12.00
N GLY A 299 -5.78 8.05 12.15
CA GLY A 299 -6.89 8.36 11.25
C GLY A 299 -6.77 7.72 9.86
N LEU A 300 -5.98 6.65 9.73
CA LEU A 300 -5.84 5.86 8.51
C LEU A 300 -6.71 4.60 8.59
N GLY A 301 -7.73 4.51 7.73
CA GLY A 301 -8.50 3.29 7.49
C GLY A 301 -7.92 2.51 6.31
N PHE A 302 -7.92 1.19 6.39
CA PHE A 302 -7.38 0.31 5.36
C PHE A 302 -8.50 -0.54 4.77
N ILE A 303 -8.60 -0.59 3.45
CA ILE A 303 -9.54 -1.42 2.73
C ILE A 303 -8.70 -2.39 1.89
N ALA A 304 -8.46 -3.58 2.44
CA ALA A 304 -7.69 -4.62 1.78
C ALA A 304 -8.62 -5.49 0.95
N SER A 305 -8.22 -5.74 -0.30
CA SER A 305 -8.94 -6.59 -1.23
C SER A 305 -8.10 -7.80 -1.61
N HIS A 306 -8.72 -8.98 -1.61
CA HIS A 306 -8.03 -10.25 -1.86
C HIS A 306 -8.83 -11.21 -2.72
N GLN A 307 -8.16 -12.04 -3.53
CA GLN A 307 -8.81 -13.07 -4.34
C GLN A 307 -8.70 -14.45 -3.69
N HIS A 308 -7.49 -14.83 -3.26
CA HIS A 308 -7.18 -16.14 -2.69
C HIS A 308 -6.26 -16.00 -1.49
N LEU A 309 -6.56 -16.64 -0.35
CA LEU A 309 -5.74 -16.51 0.86
C LEU A 309 -4.33 -17.07 0.67
N SER A 310 -4.17 -18.06 -0.21
CA SER A 310 -2.90 -18.71 -0.54
C SER A 310 -1.88 -17.82 -1.25
N GLN A 311 -2.28 -16.65 -1.76
CA GLN A 311 -1.38 -15.70 -2.44
C GLN A 311 -0.54 -14.86 -1.47
N ALA A 312 -0.87 -14.88 -0.18
CA ALA A 312 -0.23 -14.08 0.84
C ALA A 312 0.44 -14.95 1.90
N ASP A 313 1.51 -14.44 2.49
CA ASP A 313 2.10 -15.03 3.68
C ASP A 313 1.04 -15.13 4.78
N ARG A 314 0.96 -16.30 5.43
CA ARG A 314 -0.08 -16.56 6.44
C ARG A 314 -0.07 -15.54 7.57
N ALA A 315 1.11 -15.10 8.01
CA ALA A 315 1.25 -14.07 9.04
C ALA A 315 0.62 -12.72 8.61
N VAL A 316 0.75 -12.33 7.34
CA VAL A 316 0.16 -11.11 6.79
C VAL A 316 -1.36 -11.23 6.72
N VAL A 317 -1.87 -12.39 6.27
CA VAL A 317 -3.32 -12.67 6.25
C VAL A 317 -3.91 -12.61 7.65
N ASP A 318 -3.29 -13.31 8.60
CA ASP A 318 -3.76 -13.40 9.98
C ASP A 318 -3.74 -12.01 10.65
N ALA A 319 -2.71 -11.19 10.40
CA ALA A 319 -2.63 -9.82 10.89
C ALA A 319 -3.73 -8.92 10.30
N VAL A 320 -3.95 -8.95 8.98
CA VAL A 320 -4.95 -8.09 8.32
C VAL A 320 -6.37 -8.50 8.70
N ILE A 321 -6.69 -9.81 8.67
CA ILE A 321 -8.02 -10.31 9.02
C ILE A 321 -8.29 -10.11 10.52
N GLY A 322 -7.29 -10.34 11.38
CA GLY A 322 -7.40 -10.16 12.83
C GLY A 322 -7.71 -8.72 13.25
N ASN A 323 -7.18 -7.74 12.50
CA ASN A 323 -7.41 -6.32 12.76
C ASN A 323 -8.58 -5.72 11.95
N ALA A 324 -9.17 -6.46 11.01
CA ALA A 324 -10.32 -6.00 10.26
C ALA A 324 -11.60 -6.03 11.13
N GLY A 325 -12.12 -4.85 11.42
CA GLY A 325 -13.39 -4.68 12.12
C GLY A 325 -14.57 -5.13 11.26
N THR A 326 -14.48 -4.93 9.95
CA THR A 326 -15.52 -5.33 8.99
C THR A 326 -14.95 -6.28 7.94
N ILE A 327 -15.67 -7.37 7.69
CA ILE A 327 -15.33 -8.37 6.68
C ILE A 327 -16.47 -8.51 5.68
N LEU A 328 -16.16 -8.39 4.40
CA LEU A 328 -17.07 -8.60 3.27
C LEU A 328 -16.54 -9.75 2.43
N SER A 329 -17.30 -10.85 2.37
CA SER A 329 -16.93 -12.05 1.61
C SER A 329 -17.91 -12.25 0.47
N LEU A 330 -17.44 -12.12 -0.77
CA LEU A 330 -18.16 -12.56 -1.97
C LEU A 330 -17.89 -14.06 -2.18
N ARG A 331 -18.22 -14.61 -3.35
CA ARG A 331 -17.87 -16.01 -3.65
C ARG A 331 -16.36 -16.23 -3.56
N ILE A 332 -15.94 -17.22 -2.78
CA ILE A 332 -14.54 -17.63 -2.59
C ILE A 332 -14.36 -19.12 -2.87
N GLY A 333 -13.11 -19.55 -3.04
CA GLY A 333 -12.80 -20.95 -3.30
C GLY A 333 -13.06 -21.86 -2.10
N ALA A 334 -13.30 -23.15 -2.35
CA ALA A 334 -13.51 -24.14 -1.30
C ALA A 334 -12.33 -24.29 -0.33
N GLN A 335 -11.11 -23.94 -0.76
CA GLN A 335 -9.92 -23.96 0.09
C GLN A 335 -9.87 -22.78 1.08
N ASP A 336 -10.36 -21.60 0.67
CA ASP A 336 -10.37 -20.39 1.50
C ASP A 336 -11.57 -20.37 2.46
N ALA A 337 -12.69 -20.99 2.06
CA ALA A 337 -13.96 -20.96 2.77
C ALA A 337 -13.90 -21.38 4.25
N PRO A 338 -13.17 -22.43 4.66
CA PRO A 338 -13.07 -22.80 6.07
C PRO A 338 -12.43 -21.73 6.95
N LEU A 339 -11.44 -20.99 6.44
CA LEU A 339 -10.77 -19.95 7.20
C LEU A 339 -11.69 -18.74 7.37
N ILE A 340 -12.35 -18.31 6.30
CA ILE A 340 -13.30 -17.20 6.35
C ILE A 340 -14.54 -17.56 7.20
N ALA A 341 -15.08 -18.77 7.05
CA ALA A 341 -16.20 -19.25 7.86
C ALA A 341 -15.93 -19.15 9.37
N ARG A 342 -14.71 -19.47 9.82
CA ARG A 342 -14.31 -19.33 11.24
C ARG A 342 -14.38 -17.88 11.75
N GLN A 343 -14.20 -16.88 10.88
CA GLN A 343 -14.32 -15.47 11.25
C GLN A 343 -15.80 -15.04 11.35
N PHE A 344 -16.65 -15.60 10.49
CA PHE A 344 -18.09 -15.33 10.48
C PHE A 344 -18.85 -16.09 11.59
N GLY A 345 -18.33 -17.23 12.03
CA GLY A 345 -18.90 -18.06 13.09
C GLY A 345 -20.03 -18.96 12.59
N ASP A 346 -21.21 -18.37 12.37
CA ASP A 346 -22.47 -19.10 12.15
C ASP A 346 -22.72 -19.50 10.67
N ILE A 347 -21.73 -19.37 9.79
CA ILE A 347 -21.89 -19.65 8.36
C ILE A 347 -21.04 -20.84 7.97
N GLU A 348 -21.67 -21.88 7.43
CA GLU A 348 -20.95 -23.05 6.97
C GLU A 348 -20.08 -22.75 5.72
N PRO A 349 -18.88 -23.35 5.60
CA PRO A 349 -17.94 -23.08 4.51
C PRO A 349 -18.53 -23.24 3.09
N HIS A 350 -19.37 -24.25 2.88
CA HIS A 350 -19.91 -24.55 1.55
C HIS A 350 -20.79 -23.42 0.98
N TYR A 351 -21.46 -22.63 1.84
CA TYR A 351 -22.25 -21.48 1.39
C TYR A 351 -21.39 -20.42 0.71
N PHE A 352 -20.17 -20.17 1.19
CA PHE A 352 -19.27 -19.19 0.60
C PHE A 352 -18.85 -19.56 -0.84
N ALA A 353 -18.72 -20.85 -1.13
CA ALA A 353 -18.33 -21.33 -2.46
C ALA A 353 -19.49 -21.34 -3.47
N GLN A 354 -20.74 -21.39 -2.99
CA GLN A 354 -21.94 -21.48 -3.82
C GLN A 354 -22.62 -20.13 -4.10
N LEU A 355 -22.09 -19.03 -3.55
CA LEU A 355 -22.65 -17.69 -3.75
C LEU A 355 -22.73 -17.31 -5.24
N PRO A 356 -23.88 -16.78 -5.71
CA PRO A 356 -23.96 -16.14 -7.01
C PRO A 356 -23.04 -14.92 -7.11
N ASN A 357 -22.74 -14.48 -8.33
CA ASN A 357 -22.04 -13.21 -8.53
C ASN A 357 -22.83 -12.06 -7.87
N TYR A 358 -22.12 -11.05 -7.37
CA TYR A 358 -22.68 -9.85 -6.74
C TYR A 358 -23.41 -10.10 -5.42
N ARG A 359 -23.30 -11.31 -4.85
CA ARG A 359 -23.81 -11.67 -3.53
C ARG A 359 -22.67 -12.08 -2.61
N GLY A 360 -22.87 -11.86 -1.31
CA GLY A 360 -21.86 -12.13 -0.30
C GLY A 360 -22.43 -12.23 1.10
N PHE A 361 -21.54 -12.45 2.05
CA PHE A 361 -21.78 -12.31 3.48
C PHE A 361 -20.99 -11.13 4.03
N ALA A 362 -21.63 -10.33 4.87
CA ALA A 362 -21.02 -9.21 5.56
C ALA A 362 -21.04 -9.43 7.07
N GLN A 363 -19.95 -9.10 7.75
CA GLN A 363 -19.88 -8.97 9.19
C GLN A 363 -19.34 -7.58 9.50
N LEU A 364 -20.19 -6.71 10.04
CA LEU A 364 -19.86 -5.29 10.26
C LEU A 364 -19.40 -5.03 11.69
N MET A 365 -18.48 -4.09 11.84
CA MET A 365 -18.27 -3.34 13.08
C MET A 365 -19.29 -2.20 13.13
N ILE A 366 -20.09 -2.13 14.20
CA ILE A 366 -21.00 -1.01 14.45
C ILE A 366 -20.79 -0.56 15.89
N ASP A 367 -20.39 0.70 16.07
CA ASP A 367 -20.13 1.31 17.38
C ASP A 367 -19.17 0.47 18.25
N GLY A 368 -18.13 -0.10 17.63
CA GLY A 368 -17.16 -0.95 18.33
C GLY A 368 -17.60 -2.38 18.62
N HIS A 369 -18.78 -2.81 18.15
CA HIS A 369 -19.26 -4.18 18.29
C HIS A 369 -19.37 -4.91 16.94
N LYS A 370 -18.78 -6.11 16.84
CA LYS A 370 -19.00 -7.01 15.70
C LYS A 370 -20.45 -7.51 15.72
N ARG A 371 -21.19 -7.27 14.64
CA ARG A 371 -22.57 -7.73 14.48
C ARG A 371 -22.62 -9.15 13.92
N LYS A 372 -23.77 -9.81 14.10
CA LYS A 372 -24.04 -11.10 13.46
C LYS A 372 -23.90 -10.95 11.95
N PRO A 373 -23.31 -11.94 11.27
CA PRO A 373 -23.17 -11.86 9.84
C PRO A 373 -24.52 -11.98 9.12
N PHE A 374 -24.62 -11.41 7.94
CA PHE A 374 -25.82 -11.45 7.10
C PHE A 374 -25.47 -11.52 5.62
N SER A 375 -26.38 -12.02 4.80
CA SER A 375 -26.21 -12.03 3.35
C SER A 375 -26.55 -10.67 2.74
N PHE A 376 -25.82 -10.31 1.70
CA PHE A 376 -26.03 -9.06 1.00
C PHE A 376 -25.82 -9.19 -0.50
N ARG A 377 -26.32 -8.21 -1.25
CA ARG A 377 -26.01 -7.96 -2.66
C ARG A 377 -25.26 -6.64 -2.81
N THR A 378 -24.23 -6.62 -3.67
CA THR A 378 -23.49 -5.40 -4.00
C THR A 378 -24.37 -4.41 -4.75
N LEU A 379 -24.03 -3.13 -4.68
CA LEU A 379 -24.64 -2.13 -5.55
C LEU A 379 -24.13 -2.31 -7.00
N PRO A 380 -24.92 -1.92 -8.02
CA PRO A 380 -24.41 -1.78 -9.38
C PRO A 380 -23.30 -0.72 -9.43
N PRO A 381 -22.50 -0.66 -10.51
CA PRO A 381 -21.51 0.40 -10.70
C PRO A 381 -22.18 1.77 -10.59
N ALA A 382 -21.56 2.68 -9.83
CA ALA A 382 -21.99 4.07 -9.81
C ALA A 382 -21.87 4.65 -11.21
N THR A 383 -22.97 5.14 -11.76
CA THR A 383 -22.99 5.89 -13.02
C THR A 383 -22.94 7.37 -12.69
N ASN A 384 -22.09 8.14 -13.40
CA ASN A 384 -21.85 9.60 -13.27
C ASN A 384 -22.63 10.27 -12.12
N VAL A 385 -21.99 10.39 -10.96
CA VAL A 385 -22.51 11.12 -9.78
C VAL A 385 -21.99 12.54 -9.79
#